data_AF-M2ZLX2-F1
#
_entry.id   AF-M2ZLX2-F1
#
_cell.length_a   1.000
_cell.length_b   1.000
_cell.length_c   1.000
_cell.angle_alpha   90.00
_cell.angle_beta   90.00
_cell.angle_gamma   90.00
#
_symmetry.space_group_name_H-M   'P 1'
#
loop_
_entity.id
_entity.type
_entity.pdbx_description
1 polymer ?
#
loop_
_entity_poly.entity_id
_entity_poly.type
_entity_poly.pdbx_seq_one_letter_code
_entity_poly.pdbx_strand_id
1 'polypeptide(L)'
;MIKLRLRDMVLAGAGLVFLGWAVLPPSSLALDESCVPHGGPPSLSAALFPETFWERQLAAVLEERDDLLARPARRARIDAQIRSEASAIEGRMDRLNREQGRIDDRAEKERHDMAEQSARLKRVAWLMGCEGEIRQRLAR
;
A
#
# COMPACT_ATOMS: atom_id res chain seq x y z
N MET A 1 39.31 -12.19 33.41
CA MET A 1 38.87 -13.14 32.36
C MET A 1 37.35 -13.30 32.24
N ILE A 2 36.59 -13.40 33.35
CA ILE A 2 35.13 -13.61 33.32
C ILE A 2 34.35 -12.50 32.57
N LYS A 3 34.75 -11.22 32.73
CA LYS A 3 34.09 -10.09 32.06
C LYS A 3 34.26 -10.08 30.52
N LEU A 4 35.35 -10.65 29.98
CA LEU A 4 35.55 -10.75 28.52
C LEU A 4 34.60 -11.78 27.91
N ARG A 5 34.52 -12.97 28.53
CA ARG A 5 33.59 -14.03 28.08
C ARG A 5 32.13 -13.59 28.10
N LEU A 6 31.73 -12.80 29.10
CA LEU A 6 30.36 -12.27 29.17
C LEU A 6 30.09 -11.26 28.04
N ARG A 7 31.05 -10.37 27.73
CA ARG A 7 30.93 -9.41 26.63
C ARG A 7 30.82 -10.12 25.28
N ASP A 8 31.63 -11.14 25.06
CA ASP A 8 31.63 -11.91 23.81
C ASP A 8 30.34 -12.73 23.67
N MET A 9 29.79 -13.27 24.76
CA MET A 9 28.48 -13.92 24.76
C MET A 9 27.33 -12.95 24.44
N VAL A 10 27.37 -11.74 24.99
CA VAL A 10 26.37 -10.70 24.71
C VAL A 10 26.47 -10.21 23.27
N LEU A 11 27.68 -10.02 22.75
CA LEU A 11 27.91 -9.65 21.34
C LEU A 11 27.44 -10.75 20.38
N ALA A 12 27.74 -12.02 20.68
CA ALA A 12 27.27 -13.15 19.90
C ALA A 12 25.74 -13.29 19.94
N GLY A 13 25.14 -13.12 21.12
CA GLY A 13 23.69 -13.12 21.30
C GLY A 13 23.00 -11.97 20.54
N ALA A 14 23.54 -10.75 20.65
CA ALA A 14 23.04 -9.60 19.91
C ALA A 14 23.18 -9.77 18.40
N GLY A 15 24.30 -10.33 17.92
CA GLY A 15 24.51 -10.65 16.51
C GLY A 15 23.51 -11.66 15.97
N LEU A 16 23.19 -12.72 16.75
CA LEU A 16 22.18 -13.71 16.37
C LEU A 16 20.77 -13.12 16.33
N VAL A 17 20.41 -12.27 17.29
CA VAL A 17 19.12 -11.56 17.28
C VAL A 17 19.02 -10.63 16.08
N PHE A 18 20.10 -9.91 15.76
CA PHE A 18 20.15 -9.01 14.61
C PHE A 18 20.04 -9.76 13.27
N LEU A 19 20.71 -10.91 13.16
CA LEU A 19 20.61 -11.79 11.99
C LEU A 19 19.20 -12.37 11.86
N GLY A 20 18.59 -12.82 12.96
CA GLY A 20 17.21 -13.30 12.95
C GLY A 20 16.23 -12.21 12.49
N TRP A 21 16.41 -10.98 12.99
CA TRP A 21 15.61 -9.82 12.58
C TRP A 21 15.80 -9.46 11.09
N ALA A 22 17.03 -9.56 10.58
CA ALA A 22 17.34 -9.23 9.18
C ALA A 22 16.74 -10.21 8.16
N VAL A 23 16.45 -11.45 8.58
CA VAL A 23 15.91 -12.51 7.70
C VAL A 23 14.39 -12.67 7.84
N LEU A 24 13.78 -12.01 8.84
CA LEU A 24 12.34 -12.05 9.03
C LEU A 24 11.61 -11.49 7.79
N PRO A 25 10.59 -12.20 7.28
CA PRO A 25 9.91 -11.79 6.06
C PRO A 25 9.24 -10.42 6.26
N PRO A 26 9.41 -9.49 5.28
CA PRO A 26 8.88 -8.14 5.39
C PRO A 26 7.36 -8.18 5.53
N SER A 27 6.84 -7.34 6.43
CA SER A 27 5.40 -7.14 6.62
C SER A 27 4.81 -6.15 5.62
N SER A 28 5.64 -5.40 4.91
CA SER A 28 5.24 -4.52 3.80
C SER A 28 5.36 -5.24 2.47
N LEU A 29 4.58 -4.78 1.48
CA LEU A 29 4.62 -5.28 0.12
C LEU A 29 6.03 -5.11 -0.48
N ALA A 30 6.66 -6.22 -0.85
CA ALA A 30 8.05 -6.26 -1.31
C ALA A 30 8.18 -6.97 -2.67
N LEU A 31 7.23 -6.68 -3.57
CA LEU A 31 7.08 -7.31 -4.88
C LEU A 31 7.28 -6.29 -6.00
N ASP A 32 7.91 -6.72 -7.09
CA ASP A 32 8.06 -5.95 -8.33
C ASP A 32 6.84 -6.09 -9.25
N GLU A 33 6.79 -5.38 -10.39
CA GLU A 33 5.70 -5.48 -11.38
C GLU A 33 5.44 -6.91 -11.87
N SER A 34 6.45 -7.79 -11.77
CA SER A 34 6.40 -9.22 -12.10
C SER A 34 6.05 -10.14 -10.93
N CYS A 35 5.62 -9.60 -9.78
CA CYS A 35 5.27 -10.37 -8.57
C CYS A 35 6.43 -11.21 -8.00
N VAL A 36 7.66 -10.76 -8.23
CA VAL A 36 8.90 -11.35 -7.69
C VAL A 36 9.39 -10.51 -6.51
N PRO A 37 9.95 -11.11 -5.44
CA PRO A 37 10.59 -10.37 -4.36
C PRO A 37 11.67 -9.43 -4.88
N HIS A 38 11.52 -8.13 -4.59
CA HIS A 38 12.45 -7.10 -5.03
C HIS A 38 13.35 -6.64 -3.87
N GLY A 39 14.67 -6.64 -4.07
CA GLY A 39 15.66 -6.25 -3.06
C GLY A 39 16.28 -7.41 -2.27
N GLY A 40 17.32 -7.11 -1.51
CA GLY A 40 18.16 -8.12 -0.82
C GLY A 40 17.43 -8.92 0.27
N PRO A 41 16.96 -8.29 1.37
CA PRO A 41 16.30 -9.01 2.46
C PRO A 41 15.04 -9.81 2.03
N PRO A 42 14.14 -9.28 1.18
CA PRO A 42 12.96 -10.02 0.70
C PRO A 42 13.32 -11.25 -0.12
N SER A 43 14.30 -11.16 -1.03
CA SER A 43 14.72 -12.30 -1.86
C SER A 43 15.35 -13.43 -1.04
N LEU A 44 16.16 -13.09 -0.03
CA LEU A 44 16.71 -14.07 0.91
C LEU A 44 15.62 -14.74 1.76
N SER A 45 14.66 -13.97 2.26
CA SER A 45 13.54 -14.52 3.04
C SER A 45 12.65 -15.45 2.20
N ALA A 46 12.40 -15.12 0.93
CA ALA A 46 11.66 -15.97 0.01
C ALA A 46 12.38 -17.29 -0.31
N ALA A 47 13.72 -17.29 -0.29
CA ALA A 47 14.52 -18.49 -0.53
C ALA A 47 14.66 -19.38 0.73
N LEU A 48 14.83 -18.76 1.91
CA LEU A 48 15.03 -19.50 3.17
C LEU A 48 13.71 -19.94 3.82
N PHE A 49 12.67 -19.14 3.70
CA PHE A 49 11.37 -19.36 4.35
C PHE A 49 10.21 -19.12 3.37
N PRO A 50 10.12 -19.92 2.29
CA PRO A 50 9.20 -19.66 1.18
C PRO A 50 7.74 -19.56 1.64
N GLU A 51 7.22 -20.54 2.39
CA GLU A 51 5.83 -20.54 2.85
C GLU A 51 5.49 -19.29 3.65
N THR A 52 6.23 -19.01 4.73
CA THR A 52 5.96 -17.86 5.61
C THR A 52 6.13 -16.51 4.91
N PHE A 53 7.05 -16.42 3.93
CA PHE A 53 7.23 -15.23 3.12
C PHE A 53 5.99 -14.99 2.25
N TRP A 54 5.57 -16.00 1.49
CA TRP A 54 4.44 -15.91 0.59
C TRP A 54 3.12 -15.69 1.34
N GLU A 55 2.93 -16.28 2.53
CA GLU A 55 1.79 -15.99 3.41
C GLU A 55 1.76 -14.52 3.83
N ARG A 56 2.89 -13.96 4.27
CA ARG A 56 2.95 -12.53 4.65
C ARG A 56 2.74 -11.60 3.47
N GLN A 57 3.30 -11.93 2.31
CA GLN A 57 3.09 -11.14 1.10
C GLN A 57 1.63 -11.23 0.63
N LEU A 58 0.98 -12.39 0.76
CA LEU A 58 -0.45 -12.52 0.48
C LEU A 58 -1.28 -11.62 1.40
N ALA A 59 -0.99 -11.61 2.70
CA ALA A 59 -1.66 -10.73 3.66
C ALA A 59 -1.47 -9.25 3.31
N ALA A 60 -0.24 -8.82 2.99
CA ALA A 60 0.06 -7.46 2.58
C ALA A 60 -0.64 -7.05 1.28
N VAL A 61 -0.70 -7.94 0.28
CA VAL A 61 -1.43 -7.71 -0.99
C VAL A 61 -2.93 -7.52 -0.73
N LEU A 62 -3.53 -8.37 0.10
CA LEU A 62 -4.95 -8.29 0.45
C LEU A 62 -5.26 -7.01 1.21
N GLU A 63 -4.46 -6.65 2.20
CA GLU A 63 -4.62 -5.42 2.98
C GLU A 63 -4.55 -4.19 2.08
N GLU A 64 -3.53 -4.09 1.21
CA GLU A 64 -3.36 -2.94 0.33
C GLU A 64 -4.48 -2.83 -0.72
N ARG A 65 -4.93 -3.97 -1.25
CA ARG A 65 -6.06 -4.03 -2.18
C ARG A 65 -7.34 -3.56 -1.50
N ASP A 66 -7.62 -4.07 -0.30
CA ASP A 66 -8.84 -3.74 0.44
C ASP A 66 -8.84 -2.27 0.86
N ASP A 67 -7.69 -1.73 1.27
CA ASP A 67 -7.52 -0.30 1.54
C ASP A 67 -7.77 0.54 0.29
N LEU A 68 -7.20 0.15 -0.86
CA LEU A 68 -7.43 0.83 -2.12
C LEU A 68 -8.90 0.76 -2.52
N LEU A 69 -9.60 -0.37 -2.32
CA LEU A 69 -11.02 -0.55 -2.63
C LEU A 69 -11.96 0.16 -1.65
N ALA A 70 -11.57 0.34 -0.39
CA ALA A 70 -12.37 1.01 0.64
C ALA A 70 -12.32 2.55 0.56
N ARG A 71 -11.25 3.13 0.00
CA ARG A 71 -11.10 4.58 -0.23
C ARG A 71 -12.30 5.29 -0.90
N PRO A 72 -12.93 4.78 -1.98
CA PRO A 72 -14.08 5.45 -2.61
C PRO A 72 -15.29 5.55 -1.68
N ALA A 73 -15.54 4.56 -0.82
CA ALA A 73 -16.62 4.63 0.15
C ALA A 73 -16.35 5.70 1.23
N ARG A 74 -15.09 5.88 1.64
CA ARG A 74 -14.69 6.96 2.55
C ARG A 74 -14.80 8.34 1.89
N ARG A 75 -14.25 8.51 0.67
CA ARG A 75 -14.33 9.78 -0.07
C ARG A 75 -15.78 10.18 -0.35
N ALA A 76 -16.64 9.25 -0.79
CA ALA A 76 -18.05 9.54 -1.03
C ALA A 76 -18.80 10.02 0.22
N ARG A 77 -18.49 9.48 1.40
CA ARG A 77 -19.07 9.95 2.68
C ARG A 77 -18.59 11.35 3.05
N ILE A 78 -17.29 11.61 2.88
CA ILE A 78 -16.68 12.93 3.15
C ILE A 78 -17.23 13.97 2.18
N ASP A 79 -17.32 13.67 0.89
CA ASP A 79 -17.89 14.56 -0.13
C ASP A 79 -19.37 14.84 0.13
N ALA A 80 -20.14 13.85 0.58
CA ALA A 80 -21.54 14.05 0.98
C ALA A 80 -21.66 15.00 2.17
N GLN A 81 -20.77 14.87 3.17
CA GLN A 81 -20.73 15.75 4.33
C GLN A 81 -20.32 17.18 3.93
N ILE A 82 -19.26 17.33 3.12
CA ILE A 82 -18.81 18.63 2.60
C ILE A 82 -19.90 19.29 1.77
N ARG A 83 -20.64 18.55 0.93
CA ARG A 83 -21.79 19.09 0.18
C ARG A 83 -22.93 19.54 1.09
N SER A 84 -23.23 18.79 2.15
CA SER A 84 -24.23 19.23 3.13
C SER A 84 -23.80 20.50 3.88
N GLU A 85 -22.52 20.67 4.16
CA GLU A 85 -21.96 21.87 4.80
C GLU A 85 -21.88 23.05 3.81
N ALA A 86 -21.47 22.81 2.57
CA ALA A 86 -21.39 23.81 1.51
C ALA A 86 -22.78 24.33 1.09
N SER A 87 -23.77 23.45 0.96
CA SER A 87 -25.16 23.86 0.64
C SER A 87 -25.81 24.72 1.73
N ALA A 88 -25.40 24.56 2.99
CA ALA A 88 -25.82 25.45 4.08
C ALA A 88 -25.18 26.86 4.00
N ILE A 89 -24.02 26.97 3.34
CA ILE A 89 -23.25 28.22 3.18
C ILE A 89 -23.56 28.92 1.84
N GLU A 90 -23.91 28.17 0.79
CA GLU A 90 -24.16 28.68 -0.57
C GLU A 90 -25.46 29.49 -0.74
N GLY A 91 -26.35 29.51 0.26
CA GLY A 91 -27.63 30.24 0.23
C GLY A 91 -27.54 31.77 0.05
N ARG A 92 -26.35 32.37 -0.09
CA ARG A 92 -26.17 33.82 -0.32
C ARG A 92 -25.23 34.21 -1.47
N MET A 93 -24.64 33.27 -2.21
CA MET A 93 -23.47 33.58 -3.03
C MET A 93 -23.61 33.21 -4.51
N ASP A 94 -24.84 33.21 -5.04
CA ASP A 94 -25.11 32.73 -6.41
C ASP A 94 -25.68 33.80 -7.36
N ARG A 95 -24.95 34.91 -7.55
CA ARG A 95 -25.33 35.85 -8.63
C ARG A 95 -24.22 36.55 -9.40
N LEU A 96 -22.94 36.29 -9.13
CA LEU A 96 -21.87 37.09 -9.78
C LEU A 96 -20.70 36.30 -10.40
N ASN A 97 -20.59 34.98 -10.25
CA ASN A 97 -19.43 34.25 -10.80
C ASN A 97 -19.78 33.52 -12.12
N ARG A 98 -19.88 34.31 -13.20
CA ARG A 98 -20.25 33.91 -14.57
C ARG A 98 -19.17 33.06 -15.28
N GLU A 99 -19.54 31.82 -15.55
CA GLU A 99 -19.62 31.16 -16.88
C GLU A 99 -18.42 30.97 -17.82
N GLN A 100 -17.22 31.54 -17.63
CA GLN A 100 -16.08 31.24 -18.54
C GLN A 100 -14.86 30.56 -17.90
N GLY A 101 -14.49 30.88 -16.65
CA GLY A 101 -13.39 30.15 -15.96
C GLY A 101 -13.79 28.75 -15.48
N ARG A 102 -15.08 28.53 -15.22
CA ARG A 102 -15.60 27.31 -14.58
C ARG A 102 -15.61 26.07 -15.48
N ILE A 103 -15.53 26.23 -16.80
CA ILE A 103 -15.57 25.12 -17.77
C ILE A 103 -14.17 24.51 -17.92
N ASP A 104 -13.14 25.35 -18.07
CA ASP A 104 -11.74 24.88 -18.12
C ASP A 104 -11.31 24.26 -16.78
N ASP A 105 -11.63 24.90 -15.65
CA ASP A 105 -11.35 24.36 -14.31
C ASP A 105 -12.04 22.99 -14.08
N ARG A 106 -13.25 22.82 -14.61
CA ARG A 106 -14.00 21.57 -14.49
C ARG A 106 -13.43 20.48 -15.41
N ALA A 107 -13.07 20.82 -16.64
CA ALA A 107 -12.47 19.88 -17.57
C ALA A 107 -11.08 19.41 -17.10
N GLU A 108 -10.27 20.30 -16.53
CA GLU A 108 -8.98 19.96 -15.95
C GLU A 108 -9.12 19.11 -14.69
N LYS A 109 -10.09 19.43 -13.82
CA LYS A 109 -10.44 18.61 -12.66
C LYS A 109 -10.91 17.21 -13.06
N GLU A 110 -11.80 17.10 -14.05
CA GLU A 110 -12.28 15.80 -14.53
C GLU A 110 -11.14 14.95 -15.11
N ARG A 111 -10.19 15.56 -15.83
CA ARG A 111 -8.99 14.86 -16.32
C ARG A 111 -8.10 14.38 -15.19
N HIS A 112 -7.89 15.21 -14.17
CA HIS A 112 -7.09 14.84 -13.01
C HIS A 112 -7.75 13.69 -12.22
N ASP A 113 -9.08 13.77 -12.02
CA ASP A 113 -9.85 12.72 -11.34
C ASP A 113 -9.81 11.40 -12.14
N MET A 114 -9.90 11.45 -13.47
CA MET A 114 -9.75 10.26 -14.33
C MET A 114 -8.33 9.69 -14.29
N ALA A 115 -7.30 10.53 -14.25
CA ALA A 115 -5.91 10.10 -14.12
C ALA A 115 -5.67 9.40 -12.77
N GLU A 116 -6.18 9.96 -11.67
CA GLU A 116 -6.09 9.34 -10.34
C GLU A 116 -6.82 7.99 -10.28
N GLN A 117 -8.02 7.91 -10.88
CA GLN A 117 -8.79 6.66 -10.92
C GLN A 117 -8.11 5.59 -11.79
N SER A 118 -7.55 5.96 -12.94
CA SER A 118 -6.87 5.00 -13.82
C SER A 118 -5.58 4.44 -13.20
N ALA A 119 -4.77 5.28 -12.55
CA ALA A 119 -3.58 4.85 -11.82
C ALA A 119 -3.94 3.91 -10.66
N ARG A 120 -5.02 4.23 -9.94
CA ARG A 120 -5.54 3.36 -8.87
C ARG A 120 -6.01 2.01 -9.39
N LEU A 121 -6.82 1.99 -10.45
CA LEU A 121 -7.29 0.73 -11.05
C LEU A 121 -6.12 -0.12 -11.57
N LYS A 122 -5.10 0.51 -12.15
CA LYS A 122 -3.87 -0.18 -12.57
C LYS A 122 -3.18 -0.86 -11.38
N ARG A 123 -3.06 -0.17 -10.23
CA ARG A 123 -2.46 -0.75 -9.01
C ARG A 123 -3.29 -1.90 -8.45
N VAL A 124 -4.62 -1.76 -8.43
CA VAL A 124 -5.52 -2.84 -7.98
C VAL A 124 -5.43 -4.07 -8.91
N ALA A 125 -5.38 -3.86 -10.22
CA ALA A 125 -5.23 -4.93 -11.19
C ALA A 125 -3.91 -5.69 -11.00
N TRP A 126 -2.81 -4.96 -10.76
CA TRP A 126 -1.52 -5.55 -10.44
C TRP A 126 -1.56 -6.37 -9.14
N LEU A 127 -2.15 -5.84 -8.06
CA LEU A 127 -2.29 -6.55 -6.78
C LEU A 127 -3.09 -7.86 -6.94
N MET A 128 -4.19 -7.85 -7.72
CA MET A 128 -4.96 -9.06 -8.01
C MET A 128 -4.17 -10.08 -8.84
N GLY A 129 -3.32 -9.61 -9.75
CA GLY A 129 -2.39 -10.48 -10.50
C GLY A 129 -1.41 -11.20 -9.56
N CYS A 130 -0.77 -10.45 -8.65
CA CYS A 130 0.14 -11.03 -7.68
C CYS A 130 -0.56 -11.95 -6.67
N GLU A 131 -1.77 -11.63 -6.23
CA GLU A 131 -2.58 -12.51 -5.37
C GLU A 131 -2.74 -13.91 -5.98
N GLY A 132 -3.07 -13.98 -7.29
CA GLY A 132 -3.23 -15.24 -8.01
C GLY A 132 -1.93 -16.05 -8.07
N GLU A 133 -0.81 -15.38 -8.37
CA GLU A 133 0.49 -16.04 -8.46
C GLU A 133 1.00 -16.54 -7.10
N ILE A 134 0.82 -15.74 -6.04
CA ILE A 134 1.21 -16.11 -4.68
C ILE A 134 0.40 -17.33 -4.21
N ARG A 135 -0.92 -17.35 -4.46
CA ARG A 135 -1.75 -18.52 -4.14
C ARG A 135 -1.32 -19.76 -4.91
N GLN A 136 -0.94 -19.62 -6.18
CA GLN A 136 -0.44 -20.74 -6.96
C GLN A 136 0.89 -21.29 -6.41
N ARG A 137 1.76 -20.41 -5.90
CA ARG A 137 3.02 -20.80 -5.24
C ARG A 137 2.79 -21.49 -3.91
N LEU A 138 1.80 -21.06 -3.12
CA LEU A 138 1.43 -21.69 -1.84
C LEU A 138 0.68 -23.02 -2.01
N ALA A 139 0.06 -23.26 -3.17
CA ALA A 139 -0.64 -24.51 -3.47
C ALA A 139 0.28 -25.61 -4.06
N ARG A 140 1.55 -25.29 -4.33
CA ARG A 140 2.57 -26.22 -4.83
C ARG A 140 3.43 -26.73 -3.68
#